data_AF-A0A5N6J527-F1
#
_entry.id   AF-A0A5N6J527-F1
#
_cell.length_a   1.000
_cell.length_b   1.000
_cell.length_c   1.000
_cell.angle_alpha   90.00
_cell.angle_beta   90.00
_cell.angle_gamma   90.00
#
_symmetry.space_group_name_H-M   'P 1'
#
loop_
_entity.id
_entity.type
_entity.pdbx_description
1 polymer ?
#
loop_
_entity_poly.entity_id
_entity_poly.type
_entity_poly.pdbx_seq_one_letter_code
_entity_poly.pdbx_strand_id
1 'polypeptide(L)'
;MAAHAQAEPGRRDEIINSMLRFTRLAHIMIQNNYQGYLSHEGDRFDPLKFGLARAHELSTTLQWLYENVAEENRSVIWDTMGLMWTGAEIGGRDWSKFFVPGAFPTSASIKPQPNFQHGINVAQGLRYMAQKYRMNHDEKLARQTREAVDMVFRYHGTPSGSITSDEFLGGLGPQRGTELCMAVELMFSLSWLHRLFGDNDYADLTEQAAFNALPGGISPDWWTHQYVSQSNQPWIKRLDGRPFYDVSPYGNIFGLEPDYPCCLVNHHQGLPKLVCSAFVRKGGNGLIHRFLIPAETSMELDGGHVSVTADTHYPFGQVISYKFTTTKSFDFYTRLPSWATASSRANLPGGRVIPLVREHDDVFHFTVPAGSSQLTVTLGTEVRVVNRPLSSAVSIYWGSLLYALDIAYTETSTAPTHWKKNVDPLSTDSMYPQLRDRMLIPKEEAEWRVAIDPSQIVTHWANRDTDPESPLPNPIYARGAPPMVISVAATRIAWPVVNGAAHGVPTEVTTEGEPFVARFVPFASAPLHMAEVPTVSLPKLNLPGQSH
;
A
#
# COMPACT_ATOMS: atom_id res chain seq x y z
N MET A 1 -10.23 -3.10 -17.69
CA MET A 1 -11.01 -3.96 -18.61
C MET A 1 -11.25 -5.35 -18.04
N ALA A 2 -10.21 -6.13 -17.69
CA ALA A 2 -10.40 -7.46 -17.08
C ALA A 2 -11.32 -7.43 -15.85
N ALA A 3 -11.09 -6.50 -14.92
CA ALA A 3 -11.95 -6.31 -13.75
C ALA A 3 -13.42 -6.00 -14.12
N HIS A 4 -13.67 -5.18 -15.14
CA HIS A 4 -15.03 -4.90 -15.62
C HIS A 4 -15.68 -6.14 -16.24
N ALA A 5 -14.94 -6.94 -17.01
CA ALA A 5 -15.46 -8.20 -17.57
C ALA A 5 -15.76 -9.25 -16.49
N GLN A 6 -15.14 -9.14 -15.32
CA GLN A 6 -15.43 -9.97 -14.14
C GLN A 6 -16.61 -9.43 -13.33
N ALA A 7 -16.71 -8.10 -13.18
CA ALA A 7 -17.76 -7.44 -12.41
C ALA A 7 -19.11 -7.36 -13.15
N GLU A 8 -19.12 -7.37 -14.49
CA GLU A 8 -20.32 -7.28 -15.33
C GLU A 8 -20.47 -8.52 -16.24
N PRO A 9 -20.92 -9.68 -15.73
CA PRO A 9 -21.04 -10.92 -16.53
C PRO A 9 -21.87 -10.76 -17.80
N GLY A 10 -22.93 -9.93 -17.78
CA GLY A 10 -23.78 -9.67 -18.95
C GLY A 10 -23.11 -8.89 -20.08
N ARG A 11 -21.99 -8.20 -19.81
CA ARG A 11 -21.20 -7.46 -20.80
C ARG A 11 -19.82 -8.08 -21.04
N ARG A 12 -19.55 -9.22 -20.41
CA ARG A 12 -18.26 -9.91 -20.47
C ARG A 12 -17.79 -10.13 -21.91
N ASP A 13 -18.64 -10.69 -22.76
CA ASP A 13 -18.28 -11.00 -24.14
C ASP A 13 -18.09 -9.74 -25.00
N GLU A 14 -18.89 -8.69 -24.77
CA GLU A 14 -18.72 -7.38 -25.40
C GLU A 14 -17.34 -6.78 -25.06
N ILE A 15 -16.96 -6.85 -23.78
CA ILE A 15 -15.68 -6.34 -23.28
C ILE A 15 -14.53 -7.16 -23.86
N ILE A 16 -14.59 -8.50 -23.79
CA ILE A 16 -13.58 -9.41 -24.36
C ILE A 16 -13.41 -9.16 -25.86
N ASN A 17 -14.51 -9.05 -26.62
CA ASN A 17 -14.46 -8.75 -28.05
C ASN A 17 -13.80 -7.40 -28.33
N SER A 18 -14.03 -6.40 -27.49
CA SER A 18 -13.39 -5.09 -27.60
C SER A 18 -11.88 -5.17 -27.31
N MET A 19 -11.47 -5.94 -26.31
CA MET A 19 -10.06 -6.21 -26.02
C MET A 19 -9.37 -6.96 -27.17
N LEU A 20 -10.04 -7.93 -27.80
CA LEU A 20 -9.53 -8.65 -28.96
C LEU A 20 -9.34 -7.74 -30.17
N ARG A 21 -10.29 -6.83 -30.46
CA ARG A 21 -10.14 -5.85 -31.55
C ARG A 21 -8.92 -4.95 -31.32
N PHE A 22 -8.76 -4.44 -30.10
CA PHE A 22 -7.58 -3.66 -29.73
C PHE A 22 -6.30 -4.48 -29.89
N THR A 23 -6.28 -5.72 -29.40
CA THR A 23 -5.10 -6.60 -29.47
C THR A 23 -4.68 -6.87 -30.91
N ARG A 24 -5.64 -7.15 -31.81
CA ARG A 24 -5.34 -7.35 -33.24
C ARG A 24 -4.80 -6.09 -33.92
N LEU A 25 -5.34 -4.92 -33.59
CA LEU A 25 -4.81 -3.65 -34.09
C LEU A 25 -3.38 -3.40 -33.59
N ALA A 26 -3.15 -3.54 -32.28
CA ALA A 26 -1.83 -3.40 -31.68
C ALA A 26 -0.83 -4.40 -32.29
N HIS A 27 -1.24 -5.65 -32.49
CA HIS A 27 -0.43 -6.67 -33.14
C HIS A 27 0.04 -6.24 -34.54
N ILE A 28 -0.89 -5.81 -35.40
CA ILE A 28 -0.58 -5.36 -36.77
C ILE A 28 0.39 -4.18 -36.75
N MET A 29 0.14 -3.19 -35.89
CA MET A 29 0.99 -2.01 -35.76
C MET A 29 2.39 -2.38 -35.26
N ILE A 30 2.49 -3.22 -34.24
CA ILE A 30 3.77 -3.61 -33.65
C ILE A 30 4.57 -4.52 -34.60
N GLN A 31 3.90 -5.40 -35.36
CA GLN A 31 4.56 -6.18 -36.42
C GLN A 31 5.10 -5.29 -37.54
N ASN A 32 4.42 -4.18 -37.83
CA ASN A 32 4.89 -3.17 -38.77
C ASN A 32 5.97 -2.29 -38.14
N ASN A 33 7.14 -2.88 -37.89
CA ASN A 33 8.31 -2.22 -37.31
C ASN A 33 7.99 -1.45 -36.02
N TYR A 34 7.25 -2.05 -35.09
CA TYR A 34 6.92 -1.44 -33.79
C TYR A 34 6.17 -0.09 -33.87
N GLN A 35 5.38 0.14 -34.92
CA GLN A 35 4.62 1.37 -35.09
C GLN A 35 3.74 1.66 -33.87
N GLY A 36 3.78 2.91 -33.38
CA GLY A 36 3.00 3.33 -32.19
C GLY A 36 3.51 2.75 -30.87
N TYR A 37 4.69 2.12 -30.85
CA TYR A 37 5.32 1.60 -29.66
C TYR A 37 6.80 2.03 -29.54
N LEU A 38 7.58 1.87 -30.61
CA LEU A 38 8.89 2.52 -30.77
C LEU A 38 8.72 3.84 -31.54
N SER A 39 9.48 4.86 -31.14
CA SER A 39 9.53 6.14 -31.85
C SER A 39 10.39 6.01 -33.11
N HIS A 40 9.85 6.46 -34.23
CA HIS A 40 10.52 6.56 -35.52
C HIS A 40 10.84 8.02 -35.87
N GLU A 41 11.66 8.22 -36.90
CA GLU A 41 11.96 9.55 -37.42
C GLU A 41 10.66 10.26 -37.84
N GLY A 42 10.44 11.47 -37.31
CA GLY A 42 9.25 12.27 -37.56
C GLY A 42 8.10 12.04 -36.57
N ASP A 43 8.17 11.01 -35.72
CA ASP A 43 7.14 10.78 -34.70
C ASP A 43 7.20 11.83 -33.59
N ARG A 44 6.03 12.24 -33.09
CA ARG A 44 5.85 12.99 -31.83
C ARG A 44 5.12 12.13 -30.81
N PHE A 45 5.69 10.97 -30.51
CA PHE A 45 5.10 9.96 -29.64
C PHE A 45 6.08 9.54 -28.54
N ASP A 46 5.57 9.46 -27.31
CA ASP A 46 6.26 8.96 -26.11
C ASP A 46 7.75 9.36 -26.00
N PRO A 47 8.09 10.66 -26.03
CA PRO A 47 9.48 11.12 -26.02
C PRO A 47 10.24 10.69 -24.76
N LEU A 48 9.50 10.39 -23.69
CA LEU A 48 10.03 9.93 -22.40
C LEU A 48 9.99 8.40 -22.25
N LYS A 49 9.59 7.64 -23.28
CA LYS A 49 9.59 6.16 -23.30
C LYS A 49 8.82 5.51 -22.14
N PHE A 50 7.73 6.12 -21.67
CA PHE A 50 6.88 5.57 -20.60
C PHE A 50 6.13 4.32 -21.05
N GLY A 51 5.66 4.27 -22.30
CA GLY A 51 4.99 3.10 -22.86
C GLY A 51 5.91 1.87 -22.86
N LEU A 52 7.17 2.06 -23.25
CA LEU A 52 8.19 1.00 -23.24
C LEU A 52 8.54 0.53 -21.82
N ALA A 53 8.65 1.45 -20.86
CA ALA A 53 8.87 1.10 -19.46
C ALA A 53 7.71 0.28 -18.86
N ARG A 54 6.50 0.42 -19.40
CA ARG A 54 5.28 -0.25 -18.92
C ARG A 54 4.82 -1.41 -19.80
N ALA A 55 5.72 -2.03 -20.58
CA ALA A 55 5.41 -3.18 -21.43
C ALA A 55 4.64 -4.31 -20.71
N HIS A 56 4.97 -4.52 -19.43
CA HIS A 56 4.38 -5.51 -18.54
C HIS A 56 2.93 -5.18 -18.12
N GLU A 57 2.51 -3.91 -18.15
CA GLU A 57 1.15 -3.55 -17.74
C GLU A 57 0.10 -4.08 -18.74
N LEU A 58 0.38 -3.96 -20.04
CA LEU A 58 -0.50 -4.55 -21.05
C LEU A 58 -0.39 -6.08 -21.04
N SER A 59 0.81 -6.65 -20.85
CA SER A 59 0.98 -8.10 -20.73
C SER A 59 0.13 -8.69 -19.60
N THR A 60 0.02 -8.01 -18.45
CA THR A 60 -0.86 -8.45 -17.33
C THR A 60 -2.30 -8.65 -17.79
N THR A 61 -2.81 -7.71 -18.59
CA THR A 61 -4.19 -7.77 -19.12
C THR A 61 -4.31 -8.82 -20.22
N LEU A 62 -3.30 -8.96 -21.08
CA LEU A 62 -3.28 -9.92 -22.18
C LEU A 62 -3.16 -11.37 -21.69
N GLN A 63 -2.45 -11.63 -20.59
CA GLN A 63 -2.40 -12.96 -19.98
C GLN A 63 -3.78 -13.39 -19.46
N TRP A 64 -4.53 -12.48 -18.82
CA TRP A 64 -5.91 -12.76 -18.46
C TRP A 64 -6.78 -13.00 -19.71
N LEU A 65 -6.62 -12.17 -20.75
CA LEU A 65 -7.39 -12.35 -21.99
C LEU A 65 -7.11 -13.72 -22.62
N TYR A 66 -5.84 -14.13 -22.71
CA TYR A 66 -5.40 -15.43 -23.25
C TYR A 66 -6.09 -16.61 -22.57
N GLU A 67 -6.22 -16.57 -21.24
CA GLU A 67 -6.89 -17.60 -20.43
C GLU A 67 -8.41 -17.62 -20.62
N ASN A 68 -8.99 -16.53 -21.13
CA ASN A 68 -10.45 -16.31 -21.16
C ASN A 68 -11.03 -16.24 -22.59
N VAL A 69 -10.27 -16.64 -23.60
CA VAL A 69 -10.71 -16.70 -25.01
C VAL A 69 -10.52 -18.09 -25.61
N ALA A 70 -11.23 -18.31 -26.72
CA ALA A 70 -11.12 -19.50 -27.54
C ALA A 70 -9.72 -19.62 -28.19
N GLU A 71 -9.32 -20.85 -28.50
CA GLU A 71 -7.96 -21.22 -28.91
C GLU A 71 -7.47 -20.46 -30.15
N GLU A 72 -8.36 -20.19 -31.11
CA GLU A 72 -8.06 -19.46 -32.34
C GLU A 72 -7.61 -18.02 -32.12
N ASN A 73 -7.88 -17.44 -30.94
CA ASN A 73 -7.47 -16.08 -30.58
C ASN A 73 -6.17 -16.03 -29.78
N ARG A 74 -5.68 -17.18 -29.29
CA ARG A 74 -4.56 -17.24 -28.35
C ARG A 74 -3.22 -16.88 -28.99
N SER A 75 -3.01 -17.26 -30.25
CA SER A 75 -1.76 -16.99 -30.98
C SER A 75 -1.50 -15.49 -31.11
N VAL A 76 -2.46 -14.72 -31.62
CA VAL A 76 -2.31 -13.26 -31.79
C VAL A 76 -2.05 -12.55 -30.46
N ILE A 77 -2.65 -13.01 -29.36
CA ILE A 77 -2.41 -12.44 -28.02
C ILE A 77 -0.97 -12.75 -27.58
N TRP A 78 -0.54 -14.01 -27.72
CA TRP A 78 0.80 -14.44 -27.32
C TRP A 78 1.90 -13.74 -28.13
N ASP A 79 1.74 -13.69 -29.45
CA ASP A 79 2.68 -13.01 -30.36
C ASP A 79 2.76 -11.51 -30.05
N THR A 80 1.63 -10.87 -29.76
CA THR A 80 1.60 -9.47 -29.32
C THR A 80 2.43 -9.26 -28.06
N MET A 81 2.27 -10.11 -27.03
CA MET A 81 3.08 -10.02 -25.81
C MET A 81 4.57 -10.21 -26.12
N GLY A 82 4.94 -11.21 -26.94
CA GLY A 82 6.33 -11.45 -27.34
C GLY A 82 6.97 -10.26 -28.04
N LEU A 83 6.24 -9.64 -28.97
CA LEU A 83 6.68 -8.42 -29.65
C LEU A 83 6.82 -7.25 -28.68
N MET A 84 5.87 -7.05 -27.76
CA MET A 84 5.97 -5.97 -26.77
C MET A 84 7.21 -6.10 -25.88
N TRP A 85 7.54 -7.31 -25.44
CA TRP A 85 8.76 -7.56 -24.67
C TRP A 85 10.02 -7.27 -25.49
N THR A 86 10.06 -7.76 -26.73
CA THR A 86 11.19 -7.53 -27.64
C THR A 86 11.38 -6.04 -27.92
N GLY A 87 10.29 -5.31 -28.19
CA GLY A 87 10.33 -3.87 -28.40
C GLY A 87 10.78 -3.09 -27.16
N ALA A 88 10.39 -3.51 -25.97
CA ALA A 88 10.90 -2.92 -24.73
C ALA A 88 12.41 -3.11 -24.58
N GLU A 89 12.93 -4.30 -24.92
CA GLU A 89 14.36 -4.60 -24.90
C GLU A 89 15.14 -3.77 -25.93
N ILE A 90 14.65 -3.69 -27.17
CA ILE A 90 15.20 -2.82 -28.23
C ILE A 90 15.22 -1.36 -27.77
N GLY A 91 14.14 -0.91 -27.12
CA GLY A 91 14.00 0.43 -26.57
C GLY A 91 14.88 0.74 -25.36
N GLY A 92 15.63 -0.26 -24.85
CA GLY A 92 16.47 -0.17 -23.66
C GLY A 92 15.65 -0.08 -22.37
N ARG A 93 14.50 -0.75 -22.31
CA ARG A 93 13.54 -0.75 -21.19
C ARG A 93 13.30 -2.15 -20.64
N ASP A 94 14.39 -2.78 -20.24
CA ASP A 94 14.41 -4.06 -19.56
C ASP A 94 14.66 -3.89 -18.05
N TRP A 95 13.62 -4.11 -17.23
CA TRP A 95 13.71 -3.97 -15.78
C TRP A 95 14.63 -5.02 -15.14
N SER A 96 14.86 -6.16 -15.79
CA SER A 96 15.81 -7.17 -15.30
C SER A 96 17.26 -6.68 -15.33
N LYS A 97 17.56 -5.62 -16.10
CA LYS A 97 18.87 -4.96 -16.10
C LYS A 97 18.94 -3.76 -15.15
N PHE A 98 17.80 -3.26 -14.70
CA PHE A 98 17.71 -2.15 -13.76
C PHE A 98 17.75 -2.65 -12.31
N PHE A 99 16.99 -3.70 -11.99
CA PHE A 99 16.96 -4.31 -10.66
C PHE A 99 18.14 -5.28 -10.45
N VAL A 100 19.35 -4.74 -10.48
CA VAL A 100 20.60 -5.46 -10.14
C VAL A 100 21.52 -4.55 -9.33
N PRO A 101 22.36 -5.12 -8.44
CA PRO A 101 23.37 -4.36 -7.71
C PRO A 101 24.28 -3.58 -8.68
N GLY A 102 24.50 -2.30 -8.38
CA GLY A 102 25.33 -1.41 -9.21
C GLY A 102 24.57 -0.66 -10.32
N ALA A 103 23.39 -1.14 -10.74
CA ALA A 103 22.52 -0.43 -11.68
C ALA A 103 21.39 0.33 -10.97
N PHE A 104 20.76 -0.31 -9.97
CA PHE A 104 19.71 0.31 -9.18
C PHE A 104 20.29 1.41 -8.27
N PRO A 105 19.67 2.61 -8.22
CA PRO A 105 20.14 3.67 -7.33
C PRO A 105 19.92 3.28 -5.87
N THR A 106 20.95 3.40 -5.03
CA THR A 106 20.87 3.09 -3.59
C THR A 106 20.71 4.33 -2.70
N SER A 107 20.57 5.50 -3.34
CA SER A 107 20.36 6.80 -2.71
C SER A 107 19.35 7.60 -3.52
N ALA A 108 18.90 8.75 -2.99
CA ALA A 108 18.01 9.65 -3.72
C ALA A 108 18.57 9.97 -5.11
N SER A 109 17.67 10.04 -6.10
CA SER A 109 18.02 10.29 -7.50
C SER A 109 18.40 11.76 -7.69
N ILE A 110 19.60 12.03 -8.21
CA ILE A 110 20.12 13.40 -8.41
C ILE A 110 19.99 13.85 -9.87
N LYS A 111 20.06 12.90 -10.82
CA LYS A 111 19.85 13.11 -12.26
C LYS A 111 19.08 11.91 -12.82
N PRO A 112 17.77 11.84 -12.58
CA PRO A 112 17.03 10.63 -12.80
C PRO A 112 16.90 10.27 -14.27
N GLN A 113 16.87 8.97 -14.55
CA GLN A 113 16.31 8.49 -15.82
C GLN A 113 14.79 8.67 -15.74
N PRO A 114 14.16 9.49 -16.61
CA PRO A 114 12.77 9.94 -16.45
C PRO A 114 11.72 8.84 -16.31
N ASN A 115 12.02 7.60 -16.71
CA ASN A 115 11.07 6.48 -16.63
C ASN A 115 11.51 5.36 -15.69
N PHE A 116 12.78 4.96 -15.63
CA PHE A 116 13.23 3.87 -14.76
C PHE A 116 13.46 4.30 -13.31
N GLN A 117 13.70 5.58 -13.06
CA GLN A 117 13.81 6.10 -11.68
C GLN A 117 12.54 6.82 -11.23
N HIS A 118 11.53 6.91 -12.11
CA HIS A 118 10.21 7.41 -11.74
C HIS A 118 9.51 6.40 -10.83
N GLY A 119 9.13 6.82 -9.63
CA GLY A 119 8.72 5.89 -8.58
C GLY A 119 7.58 4.96 -8.98
N ILE A 120 6.54 5.48 -9.62
CA ILE A 120 5.39 4.66 -10.03
C ILE A 120 5.79 3.58 -11.03
N ASN A 121 6.73 3.89 -11.93
CA ASN A 121 7.22 2.92 -12.89
C ASN A 121 8.05 1.85 -12.20
N VAL A 122 8.80 2.20 -11.14
CA VAL A 122 9.52 1.23 -10.31
C VAL A 122 8.54 0.29 -9.62
N ALA A 123 7.49 0.81 -8.99
CA ALA A 123 6.46 -0.01 -8.34
C ALA A 123 5.77 -0.97 -9.31
N GLN A 124 5.40 -0.52 -10.50
CA GLN A 124 4.84 -1.36 -11.56
C GLN A 124 5.87 -2.40 -12.03
N GLY A 125 7.11 -1.94 -12.29
CA GLY A 125 8.24 -2.71 -12.78
C GLY A 125 8.64 -3.90 -11.90
N LEU A 126 8.28 -3.91 -10.61
CA LEU A 126 8.43 -5.07 -9.73
C LEU A 126 7.74 -6.33 -10.28
N ARG A 127 6.65 -6.18 -11.06
CA ARG A 127 5.97 -7.30 -11.71
C ARG A 127 6.67 -7.79 -12.99
N TYR A 128 7.61 -7.03 -13.56
CA TYR A 128 8.15 -7.27 -14.90
C TYR A 128 8.78 -8.66 -15.03
N MET A 129 9.74 -9.01 -14.15
CA MET A 129 10.44 -10.29 -14.20
C MET A 129 9.46 -11.45 -13.94
N ALA A 130 8.56 -11.30 -12.96
CA ALA A 130 7.56 -12.30 -12.62
C ALA A 130 6.55 -12.56 -13.75
N GLN A 131 6.20 -11.54 -14.55
CA GLN A 131 5.37 -11.73 -15.73
C GLN A 131 6.09 -12.46 -16.86
N LYS A 132 7.38 -12.14 -17.09
CA LYS A 132 8.19 -12.91 -18.04
C LYS A 132 8.36 -14.37 -17.58
N TYR A 133 8.55 -14.59 -16.27
CA TYR A 133 8.57 -15.93 -15.67
C TYR A 133 7.31 -16.74 -16.00
N ARG A 134 6.12 -16.14 -15.91
CA ARG A 134 4.87 -16.82 -16.30
C ARG A 134 4.85 -17.27 -17.77
N MET A 135 5.63 -16.63 -18.65
CA MET A 135 5.66 -16.96 -20.07
C MET A 135 6.75 -17.98 -20.43
N ASN A 136 7.87 -18.01 -19.72
CA ASN A 136 9.04 -18.81 -20.10
C ASN A 136 9.54 -19.77 -19.02
N HIS A 137 8.98 -19.72 -17.80
CA HIS A 137 9.36 -20.53 -16.64
C HIS A 137 10.85 -20.44 -16.24
N ASP A 138 11.52 -19.30 -16.52
CA ASP A 138 12.89 -19.09 -16.08
C ASP A 138 12.94 -18.72 -14.58
N GLU A 139 13.26 -19.71 -13.75
CA GLU A 139 13.40 -19.58 -12.29
C GLU A 139 14.37 -18.47 -11.84
N LYS A 140 15.30 -18.01 -12.70
CA LYS A 140 16.13 -16.84 -12.39
C LYS A 140 15.30 -15.57 -12.25
N LEU A 141 14.25 -15.41 -13.06
CA LEU A 141 13.36 -14.25 -13.02
C LEU A 141 12.49 -14.23 -11.77
N ALA A 142 12.08 -15.40 -11.28
CA ALA A 142 11.36 -15.53 -10.01
C ALA A 142 12.23 -15.06 -8.83
N ARG A 143 13.47 -15.56 -8.73
CA ARG A 143 14.44 -15.10 -7.72
C ARG A 143 14.75 -13.61 -7.84
N GLN A 144 14.98 -13.13 -9.06
CA GLN A 144 15.26 -11.72 -9.29
C GLN A 144 14.10 -10.80 -8.89
N THR A 145 12.85 -11.26 -9.01
CA THR A 145 11.68 -10.49 -8.54
C THR A 145 11.76 -10.29 -7.02
N ARG A 146 12.08 -11.34 -6.26
CA ARG A 146 12.24 -11.23 -4.80
C ARG A 146 13.34 -10.26 -4.43
N GLU A 147 14.49 -10.37 -5.09
CA GLU A 147 15.65 -9.48 -4.91
C GLU A 147 15.32 -8.02 -5.26
N ALA A 148 14.51 -7.79 -6.31
CA ALA A 148 14.08 -6.45 -6.71
C ALA A 148 13.22 -5.78 -5.64
N VAL A 149 12.24 -6.52 -5.08
CA VAL A 149 11.40 -6.02 -3.98
C VAL A 149 12.27 -5.68 -2.75
N ASP A 150 13.17 -6.58 -2.34
CA ASP A 150 14.09 -6.33 -1.23
C ASP A 150 14.94 -5.08 -1.46
N MET A 151 15.49 -4.93 -2.66
CA MET A 151 16.34 -3.81 -3.02
C MET A 151 15.59 -2.48 -2.94
N VAL A 152 14.38 -2.43 -3.47
CA VAL A 152 13.52 -1.24 -3.45
C VAL A 152 13.19 -0.83 -2.02
N PHE A 153 12.72 -1.75 -1.18
CA PHE A 153 12.37 -1.42 0.21
C PHE A 153 13.61 -1.13 1.08
N ARG A 154 14.75 -1.77 0.80
CA ARG A 154 16.01 -1.51 1.51
C ARG A 154 16.52 -0.09 1.31
N TYR A 155 16.42 0.47 0.10
CA TYR A 155 17.02 1.77 -0.22
C TYR A 155 16.01 2.92 -0.28
N HIS A 156 14.72 2.61 -0.45
CA HIS A 156 13.69 3.63 -0.65
C HIS A 156 12.37 3.35 0.10
N GLY A 157 12.27 2.28 0.89
CA GLY A 157 11.03 1.92 1.58
C GLY A 157 10.68 2.85 2.75
N THR A 158 9.40 3.17 2.90
CA THR A 158 8.86 3.93 4.04
C THR A 158 8.31 2.99 5.12
N PRO A 159 8.24 3.41 6.40
CA PRO A 159 7.58 2.61 7.43
C PRO A 159 6.08 2.38 7.17
N SER A 160 5.43 3.24 6.38
CA SER A 160 4.02 3.11 6.02
C SER A 160 3.75 2.07 4.92
N GLY A 161 4.79 1.38 4.42
CA GLY A 161 4.66 0.36 3.37
C GLY A 161 4.71 0.91 1.94
N SER A 162 5.16 2.15 1.75
CA SER A 162 5.34 2.76 0.43
C SER A 162 6.83 2.86 0.05
N ILE A 163 7.12 3.57 -1.04
CA ILE A 163 8.45 3.95 -1.49
C ILE A 163 8.53 5.48 -1.49
N THR A 164 9.56 6.03 -0.87
CA THR A 164 9.89 7.45 -0.97
C THR A 164 10.13 7.81 -2.43
N SER A 165 9.20 8.58 -3.00
CA SER A 165 9.26 9.06 -4.36
C SER A 165 8.41 10.30 -4.51
N ASP A 166 9.06 11.42 -4.74
CA ASP A 166 8.48 12.70 -5.13
C ASP A 166 8.72 12.89 -6.63
N GLU A 167 8.00 12.09 -7.43
CA GLU A 167 8.27 11.68 -8.82
C GLU A 167 9.42 10.69 -9.00
N PHE A 168 10.53 10.87 -8.28
CA PHE A 168 11.72 10.02 -8.40
C PHE A 168 12.15 9.40 -7.09
N LEU A 169 12.80 8.24 -7.15
CA LEU A 169 13.29 7.53 -5.97
C LEU A 169 14.08 8.46 -5.02
N GLY A 170 13.59 8.62 -3.79
CA GLY A 170 13.97 9.69 -2.86
C GLY A 170 14.85 9.26 -1.68
N GLY A 171 15.21 7.99 -1.58
CA GLY A 171 16.01 7.44 -0.47
C GLY A 171 15.16 7.12 0.78
N LEU A 172 15.81 6.96 1.93
CA LEU A 172 15.16 6.60 3.20
C LEU A 172 14.84 7.81 4.10
N GLY A 173 15.10 9.03 3.65
CA GLY A 173 14.92 10.22 4.50
C GLY A 173 13.44 10.49 4.77
N PRO A 174 12.98 10.59 6.04
CA PRO A 174 11.56 10.82 6.37
C PRO A 174 11.06 12.21 5.97
N GLN A 175 11.99 13.13 5.66
CA GLN A 175 11.69 14.46 5.15
C GLN A 175 11.26 14.46 3.66
N ARG A 176 11.53 13.37 2.93
CA ARG A 176 11.13 13.21 1.54
C ARG A 176 9.71 12.66 1.47
N GLY A 177 9.01 12.99 0.38
CA GLY A 177 7.62 12.58 0.18
C GLY A 177 7.49 11.23 -0.51
N THR A 178 6.34 10.57 -0.33
CA THR A 178 5.84 9.47 -1.16
C THR A 178 4.60 9.93 -1.91
N GLU A 179 4.61 9.80 -3.24
CA GLU A 179 3.43 10.02 -4.08
C GLU A 179 2.27 9.10 -3.64
N LEU A 180 1.03 9.58 -3.66
CA LEU A 180 -0.12 8.74 -3.31
C LEU A 180 -0.35 7.59 -4.31
N CYS A 181 -0.11 7.81 -5.61
CA CYS A 181 -0.19 6.73 -6.60
C CYS A 181 0.78 5.57 -6.28
N MET A 182 1.88 5.86 -5.57
CA MET A 182 2.87 4.86 -5.20
C MET A 182 2.23 3.75 -4.34
N ALA A 183 1.43 4.15 -3.35
CA ALA A 183 0.75 3.21 -2.47
C ALA A 183 -0.16 2.27 -3.27
N VAL A 184 -0.94 2.81 -4.22
CA VAL A 184 -1.87 2.03 -5.05
C VAL A 184 -1.15 1.06 -5.97
N GLU A 185 -0.13 1.52 -6.68
CA GLU A 185 0.59 0.68 -7.64
C GLU A 185 1.44 -0.38 -6.94
N LEU A 186 2.01 -0.06 -5.76
CA LEU A 186 2.66 -1.06 -4.91
C LEU A 186 1.68 -2.10 -4.38
N MET A 187 0.53 -1.68 -3.85
CA MET A 187 -0.51 -2.60 -3.40
C MET A 187 -0.88 -3.57 -4.51
N PHE A 188 -1.07 -3.08 -5.73
CA PHE A 188 -1.38 -3.95 -6.87
C PHE A 188 -0.21 -4.87 -7.23
N SER A 189 1.03 -4.37 -7.27
CA SER A 189 2.22 -5.15 -7.60
C SER A 189 2.47 -6.27 -6.61
N LEU A 190 2.54 -5.93 -5.32
CA LEU A 190 2.81 -6.86 -4.25
C LEU A 190 1.67 -7.88 -4.07
N SER A 191 0.40 -7.45 -4.18
CA SER A 191 -0.74 -8.36 -4.18
C SER A 191 -0.68 -9.37 -5.33
N TRP A 192 -0.29 -8.92 -6.53
CA TRP A 192 -0.14 -9.80 -7.69
C TRP A 192 1.03 -10.77 -7.51
N LEU A 193 2.18 -10.30 -7.00
CA LEU A 193 3.35 -11.13 -6.71
C LEU A 193 3.05 -12.19 -5.65
N HIS A 194 2.35 -11.80 -4.57
CA HIS A 194 1.87 -12.73 -3.56
C HIS A 194 0.96 -13.82 -4.17
N ARG A 195 0.13 -13.46 -5.16
CA ARG A 195 -0.78 -14.43 -5.78
C ARG A 195 -0.01 -15.48 -6.58
N LEU A 196 1.10 -15.06 -7.20
CA LEU A 196 1.92 -15.92 -8.02
C LEU A 196 2.88 -16.79 -7.20
N PHE A 197 3.53 -16.21 -6.19
CA PHE A 197 4.62 -16.86 -5.47
C PHE A 197 4.27 -17.33 -4.05
N GLY A 198 3.17 -16.85 -3.46
CA GLY A 198 2.78 -17.21 -2.09
C GLY A 198 3.69 -16.65 -0.98
N ASP A 199 4.68 -15.82 -1.31
CA ASP A 199 5.57 -15.21 -0.31
C ASP A 199 4.81 -14.18 0.54
N ASN A 200 4.77 -14.44 1.85
CA ASN A 200 4.00 -13.70 2.83
C ASN A 200 4.48 -12.25 3.00
N ASP A 201 5.77 -11.96 2.73
CA ASP A 201 6.31 -10.61 2.82
C ASP A 201 5.61 -9.67 1.84
N TYR A 202 5.25 -10.15 0.64
CA TYR A 202 4.48 -9.37 -0.32
C TYR A 202 3.08 -9.02 0.21
N ALA A 203 2.45 -9.95 0.93
CA ALA A 203 1.14 -9.71 1.53
C ALA A 203 1.22 -8.70 2.68
N ASP A 204 2.22 -8.84 3.55
CA ASP A 204 2.44 -7.92 4.67
C ASP A 204 2.77 -6.51 4.19
N LEU A 205 3.60 -6.36 3.16
CA LEU A 205 3.87 -5.06 2.53
C LEU A 205 2.63 -4.47 1.85
N THR A 206 1.79 -5.30 1.22
CA THR A 206 0.50 -4.85 0.65
C THR A 206 -0.41 -4.32 1.75
N GLU A 207 -0.54 -5.02 2.88
CA GLU A 207 -1.37 -4.58 4.01
C GLU A 207 -0.82 -3.32 4.67
N GLN A 208 0.51 -3.20 4.81
CA GLN A 208 1.12 -1.97 5.30
C GLN A 208 0.73 -0.77 4.42
N ALA A 209 0.87 -0.89 3.10
CA ALA A 209 0.45 0.17 2.18
C ALA A 209 -1.06 0.46 2.27
N ALA A 210 -1.89 -0.59 2.33
CA ALA A 210 -3.34 -0.48 2.34
C ALA A 210 -3.92 0.18 3.60
N PHE A 211 -3.32 -0.07 4.76
CA PHE A 211 -3.83 0.39 6.04
C PHE A 211 -3.08 1.59 6.61
N ASN A 212 -1.94 1.98 6.01
CA ASN A 212 -1.14 3.11 6.44
C ASN A 212 -0.89 4.12 5.32
N ALA A 213 -0.13 3.77 4.28
CA ALA A 213 0.29 4.73 3.26
C ALA A 213 -0.90 5.31 2.46
N LEU A 214 -1.80 4.46 1.97
CA LEU A 214 -2.96 4.88 1.17
C LEU A 214 -3.90 5.79 1.97
N PRO A 215 -4.49 5.35 3.10
CA PRO A 215 -5.39 6.20 3.87
C PRO A 215 -4.67 7.39 4.53
N GLY A 216 -3.37 7.31 4.82
CA GLY A 216 -2.61 8.45 5.37
C GLY A 216 -2.40 9.61 4.39
N GLY A 217 -2.50 9.36 3.08
CA GLY A 217 -2.46 10.38 2.04
C GLY A 217 -3.83 10.91 1.61
N ILE A 218 -4.93 10.46 2.23
CA ILE A 218 -6.31 10.80 1.85
C ILE A 218 -7.07 11.35 3.07
N SER A 219 -7.92 12.36 2.88
CA SER A 219 -8.80 12.80 3.96
C SER A 219 -9.78 11.71 4.38
N PRO A 220 -10.22 11.64 5.65
CA PRO A 220 -11.09 10.55 6.12
C PRO A 220 -12.41 10.41 5.35
N ASP A 221 -12.89 11.49 4.74
CA ASP A 221 -14.10 11.54 3.91
C ASP A 221 -13.85 11.16 2.44
N TRP A 222 -12.61 10.83 2.06
CA TRP A 222 -12.14 10.47 0.72
C TRP A 222 -12.29 11.54 -0.36
N TRP A 223 -12.60 12.79 0.01
CA TRP A 223 -12.83 13.88 -0.95
C TRP A 223 -11.56 14.63 -1.36
N THR A 224 -10.52 14.59 -0.53
CA THR A 224 -9.28 15.33 -0.76
C THR A 224 -8.08 14.43 -0.47
N HIS A 225 -6.96 14.70 -1.12
CA HIS A 225 -5.75 13.89 -0.97
C HIS A 225 -4.51 14.77 -1.03
N GLN A 226 -3.39 14.25 -0.54
CA GLN A 226 -2.08 14.83 -0.75
C GLN A 226 -1.47 14.22 -2.01
N TYR A 227 -0.70 15.01 -2.75
CA TYR A 227 0.14 14.46 -3.80
C TYR A 227 1.26 13.62 -3.18
N VAL A 228 1.98 14.23 -2.23
CA VAL A 228 3.03 13.57 -1.45
C VAL A 228 2.73 13.67 0.05
N SER A 229 2.89 12.56 0.76
CA SER A 229 2.94 12.53 2.22
C SER A 229 4.35 12.15 2.70
N GLN A 230 4.77 12.69 3.83
CA GLN A 230 6.06 12.40 4.45
C GLN A 230 5.88 11.40 5.60
N SER A 231 6.93 10.66 5.99
CA SER A 231 6.82 9.79 7.19
C SER A 231 6.84 10.61 8.49
N ASN A 232 7.48 11.78 8.45
CA ASN A 232 7.45 12.79 9.49
C ASN A 232 6.90 14.09 8.90
N GLN A 233 5.63 14.37 9.18
CA GLN A 233 4.86 15.47 8.62
C GLN A 233 4.19 16.28 9.75
N PRO A 234 4.93 17.20 10.40
CA PRO A 234 4.35 18.01 11.46
C PRO A 234 3.42 19.11 10.97
N TRP A 235 3.26 19.35 9.67
CA TRP A 235 2.27 20.29 9.14
C TRP A 235 1.86 19.94 7.71
N ILE A 236 0.66 20.39 7.37
CA ILE A 236 0.10 20.36 6.02
C ILE A 236 -0.18 21.80 5.62
N LYS A 237 0.70 22.36 4.80
CA LYS A 237 0.61 23.75 4.34
C LYS A 237 1.47 23.95 3.12
N ARG A 238 1.26 25.05 2.40
CA ARG A 238 2.23 25.50 1.41
C ARG A 238 3.60 25.69 2.08
N LEU A 239 4.60 25.00 1.56
CA LEU A 239 5.95 25.00 2.11
C LEU A 239 6.73 26.23 1.65
N ASP A 240 7.57 26.75 2.55
CA ASP A 240 8.41 27.93 2.31
C ASP A 240 9.69 27.60 1.50
N GLY A 241 9.85 26.33 1.12
CA GLY A 241 10.95 25.81 0.30
C GLY A 241 10.53 24.58 -0.51
N ARG A 242 11.51 23.90 -1.11
CA ARG A 242 11.31 22.68 -1.89
C ARG A 242 12.07 21.52 -1.26
N PRO A 243 11.47 20.79 -0.30
CA PRO A 243 12.07 19.56 0.22
C PRO A 243 11.96 18.40 -0.79
N PHE A 244 11.11 18.55 -1.80
CA PHE A 244 10.83 17.57 -2.83
C PHE A 244 11.60 17.84 -4.12
N TYR A 245 11.90 16.78 -4.88
CA TYR A 245 12.65 16.90 -6.13
C TYR A 245 11.83 17.51 -7.28
N ASP A 246 10.71 16.91 -7.67
CA ASP A 246 9.86 17.39 -8.79
C ASP A 246 8.39 17.52 -8.38
N VAL A 247 8.17 18.10 -7.20
CA VAL A 247 6.84 18.34 -6.64
C VAL A 247 6.74 19.78 -6.14
N SER A 248 5.58 20.41 -6.36
CA SER A 248 5.25 21.76 -5.92
C SER A 248 5.36 21.89 -4.40
N PRO A 249 5.72 23.06 -3.84
CA PRO A 249 5.57 23.34 -2.40
C PRO A 249 4.13 23.21 -1.88
N TYR A 250 3.15 23.03 -2.76
CA TYR A 250 1.75 22.79 -2.45
C TYR A 250 1.39 21.29 -2.36
N GLY A 251 2.29 20.38 -2.74
CA GLY A 251 1.99 18.96 -2.94
C GLY A 251 1.60 18.18 -1.68
N ASN A 252 1.89 18.68 -0.47
CA ASN A 252 1.49 18.03 0.79
C ASN A 252 0.13 18.52 1.33
N ILE A 253 -0.56 19.43 0.63
CA ILE A 253 -1.91 19.88 0.99
C ILE A 253 -2.94 18.81 0.65
N PHE A 254 -3.93 18.64 1.53
CA PHE A 254 -5.14 17.90 1.18
C PHE A 254 -5.99 18.73 0.23
N GLY A 255 -6.03 18.36 -1.05
CA GLY A 255 -6.78 19.06 -2.08
C GLY A 255 -7.37 18.12 -3.14
N LEU A 256 -8.03 18.71 -4.13
CA LEU A 256 -8.52 17.96 -5.30
C LEU A 256 -7.42 17.77 -6.36
N GLU A 257 -6.64 18.82 -6.60
CA GLU A 257 -5.52 18.85 -7.55
C GLU A 257 -4.29 19.51 -6.90
N PRO A 258 -3.79 18.99 -5.76
CA PRO A 258 -2.68 19.60 -5.03
C PRO A 258 -1.39 19.66 -5.86
N ASP A 259 -1.22 18.72 -6.78
CA ASP A 259 -0.19 18.69 -7.83
C ASP A 259 -0.76 17.89 -9.02
N TYR A 260 0.07 17.22 -9.85
CA TYR A 260 -0.36 16.44 -11.00
C TYR A 260 -1.62 15.59 -10.71
N PRO A 261 -2.62 15.59 -11.61
CA PRO A 261 -3.93 14.97 -11.34
C PRO A 261 -3.91 13.42 -11.42
N CYS A 262 -2.74 12.78 -11.51
CA CYS A 262 -2.63 11.31 -11.56
C CYS A 262 -3.22 10.67 -10.28
N CYS A 263 -2.93 11.25 -9.12
CA CYS A 263 -3.42 10.76 -7.82
C CYS A 263 -4.94 10.79 -7.76
N LEU A 264 -5.58 11.84 -8.29
CA LEU A 264 -7.05 11.97 -8.34
C LEU A 264 -7.71 10.79 -9.07
N VAL A 265 -7.14 10.37 -10.21
CA VAL A 265 -7.69 9.27 -11.03
C VAL A 265 -7.17 7.88 -10.63
N ASN A 266 -6.23 7.80 -9.69
CA ASN A 266 -5.58 6.55 -9.28
C ASN A 266 -6.01 6.06 -7.89
N HIS A 267 -6.09 6.95 -6.88
CA HIS A 267 -6.24 6.56 -5.47
C HIS A 267 -7.47 5.67 -5.19
N HIS A 268 -8.61 5.97 -5.82
CA HIS A 268 -9.86 5.24 -5.64
C HIS A 268 -9.79 3.76 -6.09
N GLN A 269 -8.77 3.38 -6.85
CA GLN A 269 -8.59 2.00 -7.33
C GLN A 269 -7.95 1.08 -6.27
N GLY A 270 -7.29 1.63 -5.24
CA GLY A 270 -6.50 0.85 -4.28
C GLY A 270 -7.33 -0.18 -3.51
N LEU A 271 -8.34 0.28 -2.77
CA LEU A 271 -9.18 -0.62 -1.95
C LEU A 271 -10.01 -1.62 -2.80
N PRO A 272 -10.64 -1.24 -3.92
CA PRO A 272 -11.29 -2.22 -4.80
C PRO A 272 -10.35 -3.33 -5.27
N LYS A 273 -9.11 -3.00 -5.67
CA LYS A 273 -8.11 -4.01 -6.07
C LYS A 273 -7.71 -4.93 -4.91
N LEU A 274 -7.65 -4.41 -3.68
CA LEU A 274 -7.41 -5.21 -2.47
C LEU A 274 -8.57 -6.17 -2.19
N VAL A 275 -9.82 -5.69 -2.25
CA VAL A 275 -11.04 -6.50 -2.06
C VAL A 275 -11.12 -7.62 -3.09
N CYS A 276 -10.92 -7.31 -4.38
CA CYS A 276 -10.88 -8.32 -5.44
C CYS A 276 -9.76 -9.36 -5.26
N SER A 277 -8.78 -9.06 -4.41
CA SER A 277 -7.63 -9.91 -4.13
C SER A 277 -7.73 -10.65 -2.79
N ALA A 278 -8.79 -10.43 -1.98
CA ALA A 278 -8.90 -10.97 -0.63
C ALA A 278 -8.99 -12.50 -0.60
N PHE A 279 -9.75 -13.07 -1.54
CA PHE A 279 -9.86 -14.52 -1.71
C PHE A 279 -9.19 -14.98 -3.01
N VAL A 280 -8.46 -16.10 -2.95
CA VAL A 280 -7.87 -16.74 -4.14
C VAL A 280 -8.08 -18.25 -4.11
N ARG A 281 -8.26 -18.86 -5.28
CA ARG A 281 -8.34 -20.33 -5.42
C ARG A 281 -6.96 -20.95 -5.22
N LYS A 282 -6.89 -22.11 -4.54
CA LYS A 282 -5.72 -22.97 -4.42
C LYS A 282 -6.05 -24.35 -5.02
N GLY A 283 -5.49 -24.67 -6.18
CA GLY A 283 -5.83 -25.90 -6.90
C GLY A 283 -7.32 -25.97 -7.29
N GLY A 284 -7.87 -27.19 -7.39
CA GLY A 284 -9.27 -27.42 -7.79
C GLY A 284 -10.30 -27.30 -6.66
N ASN A 285 -9.90 -27.54 -5.41
CA ASN A 285 -10.80 -27.65 -4.24
C ASN A 285 -10.40 -26.77 -3.04
N GLY A 286 -9.48 -25.82 -3.23
CA GLY A 286 -8.97 -24.97 -2.16
C GLY A 286 -9.32 -23.49 -2.32
N LEU A 287 -9.49 -22.79 -1.19
CA LEU A 287 -9.74 -21.36 -1.13
C LEU A 287 -8.90 -20.71 -0.02
N ILE A 288 -8.18 -19.64 -0.33
CA ILE A 288 -7.35 -18.90 0.62
C ILE A 288 -7.97 -17.53 0.89
N HIS A 289 -8.24 -17.18 2.15
CA HIS A 289 -8.43 -15.80 2.61
C HIS A 289 -7.07 -15.19 2.94
N ARG A 290 -6.55 -14.36 2.03
CA ARG A 290 -5.17 -13.90 2.07
C ARG A 290 -5.01 -12.44 2.48
N PHE A 291 -5.99 -11.58 2.21
CA PHE A 291 -6.04 -10.25 2.84
C PHE A 291 -7.16 -10.28 3.83
N LEU A 292 -6.84 -10.09 5.10
CA LEU A 292 -7.71 -10.46 6.22
C LEU A 292 -8.81 -9.42 6.50
N ILE A 293 -9.30 -8.76 5.45
CA ILE A 293 -10.33 -7.73 5.50
C ILE A 293 -11.73 -8.36 5.55
N PRO A 294 -12.76 -7.62 5.99
CA PRO A 294 -14.14 -8.08 5.86
C PRO A 294 -14.50 -8.26 4.38
N ALA A 295 -14.93 -9.45 4.01
CA ALA A 295 -15.24 -9.81 2.63
C ALA A 295 -16.15 -11.04 2.55
N GLU A 296 -16.92 -11.11 1.47
CA GLU A 296 -17.73 -12.28 1.12
C GLU A 296 -17.32 -12.79 -0.27
N THR A 297 -17.33 -14.11 -0.44
CA THR A 297 -17.16 -14.74 -1.74
C THR A 297 -18.14 -15.90 -1.94
N SER A 298 -18.59 -16.07 -3.18
CA SER A 298 -19.45 -17.17 -3.61
C SER A 298 -18.92 -17.68 -4.96
N MET A 299 -18.62 -18.98 -5.05
CA MET A 299 -18.05 -19.59 -6.25
C MET A 299 -18.23 -21.11 -6.29
N GLU A 300 -17.98 -21.68 -7.47
CA GLU A 300 -17.83 -23.13 -7.64
C GLU A 300 -16.38 -23.56 -7.39
N LEU A 301 -16.21 -24.66 -6.63
CA LEU A 301 -14.97 -25.41 -6.39
C LEU A 301 -15.26 -26.91 -6.56
N ASP A 302 -14.51 -27.60 -7.40
CA ASP A 302 -14.68 -29.03 -7.73
C ASP A 302 -16.15 -29.50 -7.95
N GLY A 303 -16.92 -28.67 -8.65
CA GLY A 303 -18.35 -28.91 -8.93
C GLY A 303 -19.27 -28.85 -7.70
N GLY A 304 -18.83 -28.22 -6.61
CA GLY A 304 -19.63 -27.84 -5.46
C GLY A 304 -19.68 -26.32 -5.28
N HIS A 305 -20.83 -25.83 -4.83
CA HIS A 305 -21.01 -24.42 -4.51
C HIS A 305 -20.39 -24.11 -3.15
N VAL A 306 -19.66 -23.02 -3.03
CA VAL A 306 -19.01 -22.55 -1.80
C VAL A 306 -19.35 -21.08 -1.59
N SER A 307 -19.84 -20.74 -0.40
CA SER A 307 -20.01 -19.38 0.09
C SER A 307 -19.23 -19.22 1.39
N VAL A 308 -18.43 -18.15 1.47
CA VAL A 308 -17.63 -17.80 2.65
C VAL A 308 -17.83 -16.32 2.98
N THR A 309 -18.18 -16.02 4.23
CA THR A 309 -18.20 -14.67 4.78
C THR A 309 -17.12 -14.56 5.83
N ALA A 310 -16.23 -13.58 5.71
CA ALA A 310 -15.27 -13.18 6.73
C ALA A 310 -15.75 -11.87 7.38
N ASP A 311 -16.07 -11.92 8.67
CA ASP A 311 -16.52 -10.79 9.49
C ASP A 311 -15.42 -10.43 10.49
N THR A 312 -14.97 -9.17 10.47
CA THR A 312 -13.82 -8.72 11.26
C THR A 312 -13.70 -7.20 11.31
N HIS A 313 -13.13 -6.71 12.42
CA HIS A 313 -12.64 -5.34 12.57
C HIS A 313 -11.16 -5.18 12.14
N TYR A 314 -10.51 -6.22 11.61
CA TYR A 314 -9.13 -6.13 11.10
C TYR A 314 -8.99 -5.00 10.05
N PRO A 315 -7.95 -4.15 10.14
CA PRO A 315 -6.74 -4.25 10.97
C PRO A 315 -6.85 -3.64 12.38
N PHE A 316 -8.01 -3.13 12.78
CA PHE A 316 -8.24 -2.50 14.09
C PHE A 316 -8.63 -3.49 15.19
N GLY A 317 -8.94 -4.74 14.81
CA GLY A 317 -9.19 -5.86 15.70
C GLY A 317 -8.54 -7.13 15.16
N GLN A 318 -8.28 -8.10 16.05
CA GLN A 318 -7.49 -9.29 15.74
C GLN A 318 -8.32 -10.57 15.61
N VAL A 319 -9.65 -10.44 15.64
CA VAL A 319 -10.59 -11.56 15.54
C VAL A 319 -11.23 -11.56 14.17
N ILE A 320 -11.21 -12.70 13.51
CA ILE A 320 -11.85 -12.94 12.21
C ILE A 320 -12.82 -14.10 12.37
N SER A 321 -14.09 -13.84 12.13
CA SER A 321 -15.17 -14.81 12.20
C SER A 321 -15.59 -15.23 10.81
N TYR A 322 -15.39 -16.50 10.48
CA TYR A 322 -15.76 -17.09 9.21
C TYR A 322 -17.07 -17.85 9.34
N LYS A 323 -17.96 -17.65 8.35
CA LYS A 323 -19.15 -18.45 8.13
C LYS A 323 -19.05 -19.11 6.76
N PHE A 324 -19.31 -20.41 6.73
CA PHE A 324 -19.23 -21.20 5.50
C PHE A 324 -20.58 -21.83 5.19
N THR A 325 -20.95 -21.86 3.91
CA THR A 325 -22.01 -22.72 3.38
C THR A 325 -21.51 -23.39 2.12
N THR A 326 -21.57 -24.72 2.04
CA THR A 326 -21.09 -25.44 0.86
C THR A 326 -21.84 -26.74 0.60
N THR A 327 -21.91 -27.16 -0.68
CA THR A 327 -22.53 -28.44 -1.07
C THR A 327 -21.56 -29.63 -1.02
N LYS A 328 -20.25 -29.38 -0.99
CA LYS A 328 -19.19 -30.41 -0.88
C LYS A 328 -18.09 -29.95 0.07
N SER A 329 -17.34 -30.88 0.63
CA SER A 329 -16.19 -30.50 1.45
C SER A 329 -15.09 -29.84 0.63
N PHE A 330 -14.50 -28.76 1.14
CA PHE A 330 -13.39 -28.05 0.50
C PHE A 330 -12.32 -27.65 1.51
N ASP A 331 -11.13 -27.32 1.02
CA ASP A 331 -10.02 -26.88 1.87
C ASP A 331 -9.99 -25.36 1.98
N PHE A 332 -10.19 -24.85 3.19
CA PHE A 332 -10.06 -23.44 3.49
C PHE A 332 -8.68 -23.14 4.09
N TYR A 333 -8.09 -22.04 3.64
CA TYR A 333 -6.83 -21.53 4.16
C TYR A 333 -6.99 -20.08 4.58
N THR A 334 -6.37 -19.68 5.68
CA THR A 334 -6.23 -18.28 6.07
C THR A 334 -4.78 -17.94 6.29
N ARG A 335 -4.34 -16.80 5.76
CA ARG A 335 -2.96 -16.35 5.89
C ARG A 335 -2.64 -16.01 7.35
N LEU A 336 -1.44 -16.38 7.80
CA LEU A 336 -0.85 -15.94 9.06
C LEU A 336 0.14 -14.81 8.74
N PRO A 337 -0.14 -13.55 9.10
CA PRO A 337 0.81 -12.47 8.89
C PRO A 337 2.13 -12.70 9.61
N SER A 338 3.26 -12.20 9.07
CA SER A 338 4.58 -12.49 9.64
C SER A 338 4.78 -11.88 11.02
N TRP A 339 4.02 -10.85 11.37
CA TRP A 339 4.00 -10.25 12.70
C TRP A 339 3.18 -11.04 13.73
N ALA A 340 2.36 -12.01 13.30
CA ALA A 340 1.49 -12.76 14.20
C ALA A 340 2.33 -13.65 15.13
N THR A 341 1.99 -13.61 16.43
CA THR A 341 2.74 -14.32 17.49
C THR A 341 2.20 -15.73 17.71
N ALA A 342 2.94 -16.53 18.48
CA ALA A 342 2.55 -17.89 18.86
C ALA A 342 1.26 -17.97 19.72
N SER A 343 0.74 -16.82 20.19
CA SER A 343 -0.54 -16.75 20.90
C SER A 343 -1.77 -16.79 19.97
N SER A 344 -1.54 -16.80 18.65
CA SER A 344 -2.57 -16.94 17.62
C SER A 344 -3.27 -18.31 17.72
N ARG A 345 -4.59 -18.33 17.53
CA ARG A 345 -5.45 -19.50 17.77
C ARG A 345 -6.65 -19.55 16.84
N ALA A 346 -7.14 -20.75 16.58
CA ALA A 346 -8.38 -21.03 15.88
C ALA A 346 -9.38 -21.74 16.79
N ASN A 347 -10.60 -21.23 16.85
CA ASN A 347 -11.75 -21.88 17.48
C ASN A 347 -12.54 -22.60 16.38
N LEU A 348 -12.49 -23.92 16.43
CA LEU A 348 -13.16 -24.80 15.47
C LEU A 348 -14.63 -25.05 15.88
N PRO A 349 -15.46 -25.62 14.96
CA PRO A 349 -16.78 -26.10 15.33
C PRO A 349 -16.74 -27.03 16.55
N GLY A 350 -17.69 -26.86 17.47
CA GLY A 350 -17.75 -27.61 18.73
C GLY A 350 -16.87 -27.06 19.86
N GLY A 351 -16.25 -25.89 19.68
CA GLY A 351 -15.54 -25.17 20.75
C GLY A 351 -14.09 -25.61 20.97
N ARG A 352 -13.55 -26.48 20.11
CA ARG A 352 -12.14 -26.90 20.19
C ARG A 352 -11.23 -25.74 19.77
N VAL A 353 -10.34 -25.31 20.66
CA VAL A 353 -9.33 -24.29 20.38
C VAL A 353 -8.01 -24.96 20.03
N ILE A 354 -7.40 -24.56 18.92
CA ILE A 354 -6.08 -25.05 18.49
C ILE A 354 -5.15 -23.87 18.21
N PRO A 355 -3.83 -24.01 18.43
CA PRO A 355 -2.86 -22.98 18.04
C PRO A 355 -2.83 -22.83 16.51
N LEU A 356 -2.63 -21.60 16.05
CA LEU A 356 -2.27 -21.36 14.65
C LEU A 356 -0.77 -21.62 14.48
N VAL A 357 -0.43 -22.80 13.98
CA VAL A 357 0.95 -23.17 13.65
C VAL A 357 1.23 -22.72 12.23
N ARG A 358 2.39 -22.09 11.99
CA ARG A 358 2.87 -21.84 10.63
C ARG A 358 3.22 -23.19 10.00
N GLU A 359 2.37 -23.66 9.11
CA GLU A 359 2.70 -24.78 8.23
C GLU A 359 3.56 -24.29 7.05
N HIS A 360 3.88 -25.18 6.11
CA HIS A 360 4.45 -24.77 4.83
C HIS A 360 3.49 -23.75 4.18
N ASP A 361 4.03 -22.64 3.65
CA ASP A 361 3.30 -21.54 2.98
C ASP A 361 2.61 -20.47 3.88
N ASP A 362 2.95 -20.35 5.17
CA ASP A 362 2.44 -19.28 6.07
C ASP A 362 0.90 -19.15 6.13
N VAL A 363 0.20 -20.29 5.97
CA VAL A 363 -1.26 -20.39 6.05
C VAL A 363 -1.69 -21.39 7.12
N PHE A 364 -2.87 -21.18 7.68
CA PHE A 364 -3.58 -22.16 8.49
C PHE A 364 -4.63 -22.86 7.64
N HIS A 365 -4.64 -24.19 7.68
CA HIS A 365 -5.56 -25.05 6.93
C HIS A 365 -6.72 -25.54 7.80
N PHE A 366 -7.92 -25.52 7.23
CA PHE A 366 -9.13 -26.10 7.79
C PHE A 366 -9.97 -26.75 6.69
N THR A 367 -10.25 -28.05 6.80
CA THR A 367 -11.19 -28.72 5.90
C THR A 367 -12.63 -28.41 6.33
N VAL A 368 -13.37 -27.73 5.46
CA VAL A 368 -14.76 -27.35 5.68
C VAL A 368 -15.66 -28.50 5.22
N PRO A 369 -16.52 -29.08 6.08
CA PRO A 369 -17.46 -30.11 5.67
C PRO A 369 -18.61 -29.55 4.83
N ALA A 370 -19.31 -30.42 4.10
CA ALA A 370 -20.57 -30.06 3.44
C ALA A 370 -21.61 -29.56 4.44
N GLY A 371 -22.45 -28.61 4.02
CA GLY A 371 -23.42 -27.91 4.85
C GLY A 371 -22.89 -26.57 5.36
N SER A 372 -23.30 -26.20 6.58
CA SER A 372 -22.88 -24.95 7.23
C SER A 372 -21.84 -25.21 8.31
N SER A 373 -20.83 -24.35 8.38
CA SER A 373 -19.75 -24.43 9.36
C SER A 373 -19.29 -23.03 9.78
N GLN A 374 -18.52 -22.93 10.86
CA GLN A 374 -17.94 -21.68 11.34
C GLN A 374 -16.50 -21.91 11.82
N LEU A 375 -15.69 -20.86 11.73
CA LEU A 375 -14.32 -20.84 12.24
C LEU A 375 -14.05 -19.43 12.78
N THR A 376 -13.52 -19.32 13.98
CA THR A 376 -13.02 -18.03 14.48
C THR A 376 -11.51 -18.10 14.60
N VAL A 377 -10.82 -17.14 13.99
CA VAL A 377 -9.37 -16.98 14.10
C VAL A 377 -9.08 -15.76 14.98
N THR A 378 -8.17 -15.91 15.92
CA THR A 378 -7.62 -14.80 16.71
C THR A 378 -6.13 -14.70 16.44
N LEU A 379 -5.68 -13.56 15.93
CA LEU A 379 -4.28 -13.26 15.69
C LEU A 379 -3.63 -12.71 16.96
N GLY A 380 -2.64 -13.44 17.46
CA GLY A 380 -1.75 -12.97 18.51
C GLY A 380 -0.89 -11.82 18.00
N THR A 381 -0.77 -10.73 18.76
CA THR A 381 0.00 -9.55 18.39
C THR A 381 0.74 -8.97 19.58
N GLU A 382 1.83 -8.26 19.30
CA GLU A 382 2.60 -7.50 20.28
C GLU A 382 3.05 -6.19 19.64
N VAL A 383 3.48 -5.24 20.48
CA VAL A 383 4.08 -4.01 19.98
C VAL A 383 5.44 -4.32 19.38
N ARG A 384 5.65 -3.94 18.12
CA ARG A 384 6.93 -4.09 17.43
C ARG A 384 7.59 -2.73 17.30
N VAL A 385 8.76 -2.58 17.91
CA VAL A 385 9.64 -1.41 17.73
C VAL A 385 10.68 -1.78 16.66
N VAL A 386 10.61 -1.13 15.50
CA VAL A 386 11.44 -1.44 14.33
C VAL A 386 12.44 -0.33 14.10
N ASN A 387 13.74 -0.66 14.15
CA ASN A 387 14.81 0.29 13.86
C ASN A 387 14.76 0.76 12.41
N ARG A 388 14.95 2.06 12.19
CA ARG A 388 15.01 2.65 10.86
C ARG A 388 16.43 2.62 10.33
N PRO A 389 16.65 2.18 9.08
CA PRO A 389 18.00 2.12 8.55
C PRO A 389 18.63 3.52 8.48
N LEU A 390 19.94 3.60 8.67
CA LEU A 390 20.74 4.84 8.54
C LEU A 390 20.39 5.97 9.53
N SER A 391 19.63 5.70 10.60
CA SER A 391 19.34 6.67 11.67
C SER A 391 19.16 6.01 13.04
N SER A 392 19.06 6.81 14.10
CA SER A 392 18.72 6.37 15.47
C SER A 392 17.21 6.23 15.71
N ALA A 393 16.39 6.43 14.67
CA ALA A 393 14.94 6.39 14.78
C ALA A 393 14.39 4.97 14.84
N VAL A 394 13.21 4.87 15.43
CA VAL A 394 12.37 3.68 15.41
C VAL A 394 10.98 4.03 14.86
N SER A 395 10.30 3.02 14.32
CA SER A 395 8.87 3.04 14.06
C SER A 395 8.17 2.01 14.92
N ILE A 396 6.94 2.31 15.36
CA ILE A 396 6.15 1.47 16.24
C ILE A 396 5.00 0.86 15.44
N TYR A 397 4.82 -0.45 15.55
CA TYR A 397 3.70 -1.15 14.93
C TYR A 397 2.92 -1.97 15.95
N TRP A 398 1.62 -2.15 15.68
CA TRP A 398 0.77 -3.13 16.35
C TRP A 398 -0.10 -3.79 15.29
N GLY A 399 0.08 -5.10 15.08
CA GLY A 399 -0.45 -5.77 13.89
C GLY A 399 0.16 -5.21 12.59
N SER A 400 -0.70 -4.92 11.62
CA SER A 400 -0.36 -4.28 10.34
C SER A 400 -0.38 -2.74 10.38
N LEU A 401 -0.81 -2.14 11.51
CA LEU A 401 -0.88 -0.70 11.67
C LEU A 401 0.46 -0.13 12.15
N LEU A 402 0.96 0.86 11.43
CA LEU A 402 2.00 1.78 11.87
C LEU A 402 1.37 2.79 12.83
N TYR A 403 2.06 3.13 13.90
CA TYR A 403 1.65 4.15 14.85
C TYR A 403 2.57 5.37 14.76
N ALA A 404 1.99 6.55 14.91
CA ALA A 404 2.69 7.81 14.88
C ALA A 404 2.22 8.75 15.99
N LEU A 405 3.06 9.73 16.33
CA LEU A 405 2.76 10.74 17.32
C LEU A 405 1.47 11.51 16.94
N ASP A 406 0.53 11.58 17.87
CA ASP A 406 -0.71 12.34 17.70
C ASP A 406 -0.47 13.83 17.95
N ILE A 407 -0.48 14.63 16.89
CA ILE A 407 -0.23 16.09 16.96
C ILE A 407 -1.56 16.83 16.80
N ALA A 408 -1.92 17.60 17.82
CA ALA A 408 -3.11 18.47 17.76
C ALA A 408 -2.88 19.63 16.78
N TYR A 409 -3.92 19.99 16.01
CA TYR A 409 -3.81 21.00 14.96
C TYR A 409 -5.00 21.95 14.90
N THR A 410 -4.79 23.06 14.21
CA THR A 410 -5.83 23.96 13.71
C THR A 410 -5.92 23.79 12.19
N GLU A 411 -7.15 23.66 11.69
CA GLU A 411 -7.43 23.52 10.26
C GLU A 411 -7.95 24.84 9.68
N THR A 412 -7.45 25.19 8.49
CA THR A 412 -8.01 26.24 7.64
C THR A 412 -8.25 25.67 6.24
N SER A 413 -9.15 26.27 5.46
CA SER A 413 -9.42 25.77 4.10
C SER A 413 -9.79 26.86 3.10
N THR A 414 -9.41 26.65 1.84
CA THR A 414 -9.71 27.52 0.71
C THR A 414 -10.50 26.78 -0.38
N ALA A 415 -10.94 27.51 -1.40
CA ALA A 415 -11.42 26.86 -2.63
C ALA A 415 -10.31 25.99 -3.24
N PRO A 416 -10.66 24.87 -3.88
CA PRO A 416 -9.68 24.00 -4.52
C PRO A 416 -9.00 24.75 -5.67
N THR A 417 -7.72 24.47 -5.90
CA THR A 417 -6.93 25.15 -6.93
C THR A 417 -6.50 24.20 -8.06
N HIS A 418 -6.30 24.74 -9.26
CA HIS A 418 -5.82 23.96 -10.41
C HIS A 418 -4.33 23.62 -10.25
N TRP A 419 -3.96 22.37 -10.52
CA TRP A 419 -2.61 21.85 -10.25
C TRP A 419 -1.45 22.67 -10.86
N LYS A 420 -1.58 23.12 -12.12
CA LYS A 420 -0.52 23.82 -12.87
C LYS A 420 0.12 25.00 -12.14
N LYS A 421 -0.65 25.75 -11.34
CA LYS A 421 -0.14 26.91 -10.61
C LYS A 421 -0.46 26.90 -9.12
N ASN A 422 -1.41 26.07 -8.68
CA ASN A 422 -1.92 26.03 -7.31
C ASN A 422 -2.32 27.43 -6.76
N VAL A 423 -2.88 28.27 -7.63
CA VAL A 423 -3.39 29.63 -7.29
C VAL A 423 -4.69 29.97 -8.01
N ASP A 424 -4.92 29.39 -9.19
CA ASP A 424 -6.14 29.59 -9.96
C ASP A 424 -7.24 28.70 -9.34
N PRO A 425 -8.32 29.25 -8.74
CA PRO A 425 -9.36 28.44 -8.13
C PRO A 425 -10.12 27.63 -9.19
N LEU A 426 -10.44 26.38 -8.87
CA LEU A 426 -11.37 25.56 -9.64
C LEU A 426 -12.81 26.03 -9.38
N SER A 427 -13.70 25.79 -10.35
CA SER A 427 -15.12 26.05 -10.16
C SER A 427 -15.65 25.22 -9.01
N THR A 428 -16.21 25.89 -8.00
CA THR A 428 -16.84 25.22 -6.87
C THR A 428 -18.30 24.90 -7.19
N ASP A 429 -18.69 23.65 -7.02
CA ASP A 429 -20.09 23.22 -7.06
C ASP A 429 -20.63 23.15 -5.63
N SER A 430 -21.76 23.80 -5.35
CA SER A 430 -22.40 23.77 -4.04
C SER A 430 -22.90 22.37 -3.65
N MET A 431 -23.02 21.45 -4.62
CA MET A 431 -23.32 20.04 -4.39
C MET A 431 -22.16 19.29 -3.72
N TYR A 432 -20.92 19.79 -3.84
CA TYR A 432 -19.72 19.13 -3.33
C TYR A 432 -18.93 20.05 -2.37
N PRO A 433 -19.50 20.45 -1.22
CA PRO A 433 -18.86 21.38 -0.28
C PRO A 433 -17.56 20.84 0.35
N GLN A 434 -17.32 19.53 0.26
CA GLN A 434 -16.12 18.86 0.76
C GLN A 434 -14.87 19.17 -0.08
N LEU A 435 -15.05 19.59 -1.34
CA LEU A 435 -13.97 19.96 -2.26
C LEU A 435 -13.33 21.28 -1.81
N ARG A 436 -12.31 21.17 -0.97
CA ARG A 436 -11.57 22.31 -0.42
C ARG A 436 -10.11 21.93 -0.29
N ASP A 437 -9.23 22.90 -0.49
CA ASP A 437 -7.82 22.72 -0.14
C ASP A 437 -7.69 22.99 1.37
N ARG A 438 -7.24 22.00 2.14
CA ARG A 438 -7.18 22.02 3.61
C ARG A 438 -5.73 22.09 4.10
N MET A 439 -5.49 23.00 5.03
CA MET A 439 -4.19 23.24 5.65
C MET A 439 -4.29 23.02 7.16
N LEU A 440 -3.37 22.23 7.70
CA LEU A 440 -3.32 21.83 9.10
C LEU A 440 -1.99 22.27 9.71
N ILE A 441 -2.07 23.10 10.75
CA ILE A 441 -0.89 23.62 11.47
C ILE A 441 -0.96 23.13 12.92
N PRO A 442 0.14 22.65 13.52
CA PRO A 442 0.18 22.30 14.94
C PRO A 442 -0.34 23.43 15.81
N LYS A 443 -1.11 23.10 16.84
CA LYS A 443 -1.44 24.07 17.88
C LYS A 443 -0.17 24.47 18.63
N GLU A 444 -0.20 25.64 19.28
CA GLU A 444 0.97 26.20 19.98
C GLU A 444 1.50 25.25 21.07
N GLU A 445 0.59 24.56 21.76
CA GLU A 445 0.89 23.58 22.80
C GLU A 445 1.27 22.18 22.27
N ALA A 446 1.10 21.93 20.97
CA ALA A 446 1.36 20.62 20.39
C ALA A 446 2.86 20.43 20.10
N GLU A 447 3.49 19.48 20.78
CA GLU A 447 4.89 19.15 20.54
C GLU A 447 5.00 18.02 19.50
N TRP A 448 5.80 18.26 18.46
CA TRP A 448 6.10 17.28 17.42
C TRP A 448 7.57 16.82 17.46
N ARG A 449 8.44 17.59 18.11
CA ARG A 449 9.88 17.33 18.23
C ARG A 449 10.13 16.43 19.42
N VAL A 450 9.93 15.13 19.21
CA VAL A 450 9.93 14.15 20.30
C VAL A 450 10.96 13.05 20.04
N ALA A 451 11.67 12.66 21.11
CA ALA A 451 12.31 11.34 21.22
C ALA A 451 11.57 10.50 22.26
N ILE A 452 11.59 9.18 22.08
CA ILE A 452 10.84 8.24 22.92
C ILE A 452 11.75 7.26 23.66
N ASP A 453 11.28 6.74 24.80
CA ASP A 453 11.88 5.58 25.46
C ASP A 453 11.06 4.33 25.14
N PRO A 454 11.51 3.47 24.20
CA PRO A 454 10.77 2.30 23.78
C PRO A 454 10.68 1.20 24.86
N SER A 455 11.44 1.30 25.96
CA SER A 455 11.29 0.39 27.10
C SER A 455 10.04 0.67 27.94
N GLN A 456 9.40 1.82 27.71
CA GLN A 456 8.22 2.29 28.43
C GLN A 456 7.07 2.52 27.44
N ILE A 457 6.48 1.41 26.97
CA ILE A 457 5.40 1.41 25.97
C ILE A 457 4.21 0.58 26.44
N VAL A 458 2.99 1.11 26.28
CA VAL A 458 1.75 0.42 26.65
C VAL A 458 0.69 0.64 25.59
N THR A 459 0.05 -0.43 25.13
CA THR A 459 -1.16 -0.37 24.32
C THR A 459 -2.39 -0.35 25.20
N HIS A 460 -3.38 0.48 24.88
CA HIS A 460 -4.67 0.46 25.56
C HIS A 460 -5.78 0.99 24.65
N TRP A 461 -7.02 0.72 25.02
CA TRP A 461 -8.18 1.32 24.35
C TRP A 461 -8.17 2.85 24.53
N ALA A 462 -8.55 3.56 23.47
CA ALA A 462 -8.71 5.01 23.48
C ALA A 462 -9.78 5.45 24.49
N ASN A 463 -10.84 4.65 24.63
CA ASN A 463 -11.88 4.77 25.65
C ASN A 463 -12.00 3.42 26.39
N ARG A 464 -12.00 3.46 27.72
CA ARG A 464 -12.04 2.26 28.57
C ARG A 464 -13.37 1.50 28.50
N ASP A 465 -14.44 2.19 28.07
CA ASP A 465 -15.79 1.61 27.97
C ASP A 465 -16.10 1.07 26.56
N THR A 466 -15.11 1.07 25.64
CA THR A 466 -15.29 0.50 24.31
C THR A 466 -15.34 -1.02 24.37
N ASP A 467 -16.51 -1.59 24.08
CA ASP A 467 -16.64 -3.02 23.78
C ASP A 467 -15.91 -3.33 22.46
N PRO A 468 -14.93 -4.26 22.44
CA PRO A 468 -14.20 -4.66 21.22
C PRO A 468 -15.11 -5.13 20.06
N GLU A 469 -16.31 -5.60 20.38
CA GLU A 469 -17.32 -6.04 19.40
C GLU A 469 -18.19 -4.87 18.88
N SER A 470 -18.04 -3.66 19.44
CA SER A 470 -18.76 -2.49 18.94
C SER A 470 -18.37 -2.17 17.50
N PRO A 471 -19.33 -1.78 16.64
CA PRO A 471 -19.02 -1.35 15.28
C PRO A 471 -17.97 -0.25 15.26
N LEU A 472 -17.02 -0.37 14.32
CA LEU A 472 -16.00 0.65 14.11
C LEU A 472 -16.64 1.99 13.70
N PRO A 473 -16.14 3.13 14.20
CA PRO A 473 -16.55 4.44 13.71
C PRO A 473 -16.37 4.59 12.20
N ASN A 474 -17.24 5.37 11.56
CA ASN A 474 -17.13 5.71 10.15
C ASN A 474 -17.14 7.24 9.98
N PRO A 475 -16.05 7.86 9.48
CA PRO A 475 -14.84 7.24 8.94
C PRO A 475 -13.83 6.79 10.02
N ILE A 476 -13.31 5.57 9.90
CA ILE A 476 -12.40 4.97 10.90
C ILE A 476 -11.03 5.66 10.96
N TYR A 477 -10.60 6.29 9.87
CA TYR A 477 -9.34 7.04 9.82
C TYR A 477 -9.49 8.51 10.27
N ALA A 478 -10.66 8.94 10.77
CA ALA A 478 -10.75 10.25 11.41
C ALA A 478 -9.86 10.29 12.67
N ARG A 479 -9.26 11.45 12.96
CA ARG A 479 -8.46 11.64 14.17
C ARG A 479 -9.28 11.32 15.41
N GLY A 480 -8.81 10.37 16.21
CA GLY A 480 -9.48 9.90 17.43
C GLY A 480 -10.54 8.82 17.23
N ALA A 481 -10.80 8.38 15.98
CA ALA A 481 -11.73 7.29 15.69
C ALA A 481 -11.15 5.88 15.95
N PRO A 482 -9.88 5.57 15.63
CA PRO A 482 -9.36 4.23 15.89
C PRO A 482 -9.38 3.87 17.37
N PRO A 483 -9.71 2.61 17.70
CA PRO A 483 -10.02 2.26 19.08
C PRO A 483 -8.76 1.96 19.92
N MET A 484 -7.65 1.59 19.29
CA MET A 484 -6.39 1.26 19.96
C MET A 484 -5.38 2.41 19.86
N VAL A 485 -4.73 2.70 20.97
CA VAL A 485 -3.66 3.70 21.07
C VAL A 485 -2.47 3.17 21.85
N ILE A 486 -1.34 3.83 21.66
CA ILE A 486 -0.08 3.52 22.33
C ILE A 486 0.34 4.73 23.15
N SER A 487 0.62 4.52 24.43
CA SER A 487 1.27 5.51 25.30
C SER A 487 2.74 5.15 25.45
N VAL A 488 3.62 6.14 25.25
CA VAL A 488 5.08 5.96 25.31
C VAL A 488 5.70 7.06 26.15
N ALA A 489 6.68 6.75 26.99
CA ALA A 489 7.48 7.78 27.63
C ALA A 489 8.29 8.55 26.58
N ALA A 490 8.32 9.86 26.70
CA ALA A 490 8.84 10.77 25.69
C ALA A 490 9.50 11.99 26.34
N THR A 491 10.34 12.67 25.56
CA THR A 491 10.89 13.98 25.91
C THR A 491 10.96 14.84 24.67
N ARG A 492 10.87 16.16 24.86
CA ARG A 492 11.04 17.12 23.78
C ARG A 492 12.51 17.19 23.40
N ILE A 493 12.79 17.40 22.11
CA ILE A 493 14.15 17.51 21.60
C ILE A 493 14.28 18.68 20.62
N ALA A 494 15.51 19.10 20.35
CA ALA A 494 15.77 19.97 19.21
C ALA A 494 15.54 19.19 17.90
N TRP A 495 14.72 19.72 16.99
CA TRP A 495 14.53 19.17 15.65
C TRP A 495 14.50 20.29 14.62
N PRO A 496 15.47 20.38 13.70
CA PRO A 496 15.56 21.48 12.77
C PRO A 496 14.50 21.41 11.68
N VAL A 497 14.15 22.58 11.13
CA VAL A 497 13.29 22.74 9.96
C VAL A 497 14.15 23.23 8.81
N VAL A 498 14.10 22.53 7.67
CA VAL A 498 14.86 22.87 6.47
C VAL A 498 13.93 22.86 5.27
N ASN A 499 14.02 23.88 4.40
CA ASN A 499 13.14 24.05 3.25
C ASN A 499 11.64 24.02 3.59
N GLY A 500 11.27 24.47 4.79
CA GLY A 500 9.89 24.49 5.25
C GLY A 500 9.33 23.12 5.66
N ALA A 501 10.14 22.06 5.78
CA ALA A 501 9.75 20.74 6.28
C ALA A 501 10.58 20.34 7.52
N ALA A 502 10.08 19.42 8.34
CA ALA A 502 10.92 18.76 9.33
C ALA A 502 12.14 18.17 8.63
N HIS A 503 13.33 18.45 9.15
CA HIS A 503 14.55 17.83 8.63
C HIS A 503 14.53 16.31 8.89
N GLY A 504 15.47 15.58 8.29
CA GLY A 504 15.70 14.18 8.63
C GLY A 504 15.96 13.99 10.13
N VAL A 505 15.80 12.75 10.60
CA VAL A 505 15.94 12.37 12.02
C VAL A 505 17.24 12.93 12.60
N PRO A 506 17.21 13.69 13.72
CA PRO A 506 18.40 14.21 14.36
C PRO A 506 19.37 13.08 14.74
N THR A 507 20.65 13.24 14.36
CA THR A 507 21.70 12.28 14.72
C THR A 507 22.07 12.35 16.19
N GLU A 508 22.07 13.57 16.75
CA GLU A 508 22.29 13.82 18.17
C GLU A 508 20.97 14.22 18.82
N VAL A 509 20.63 13.54 19.91
CA VAL A 509 19.41 13.82 20.67
C VAL A 509 19.77 14.67 21.87
N THR A 510 19.40 15.95 21.83
CA THR A 510 19.47 16.85 22.98
C THR A 510 18.07 17.05 23.54
N THR A 511 17.86 16.61 24.78
CA THR A 511 16.56 16.68 25.46
C THR A 511 16.30 18.09 25.99
N GLU A 512 15.07 18.57 25.83
CA GLU A 512 14.62 19.89 26.26
C GLU A 512 13.44 19.74 27.23
N GLY A 513 13.65 20.02 28.52
CA GLY A 513 12.58 19.97 29.51
C GLY A 513 12.29 18.57 30.06
N GLU A 514 11.19 18.46 30.82
CA GLU A 514 10.86 17.26 31.57
C GLU A 514 10.23 16.16 30.68
N PRO A 515 10.50 14.87 30.98
CA PRO A 515 9.82 13.77 30.33
C PRO A 515 8.30 13.80 30.51
N PHE A 516 7.56 13.35 29.50
CA PHE A 516 6.10 13.27 29.48
C PHE A 516 5.61 12.00 28.80
N VAL A 517 4.31 11.73 28.86
CA VAL A 517 3.70 10.60 28.16
C VAL A 517 3.16 11.06 26.81
N ALA A 518 3.78 10.61 25.72
CA ALA A 518 3.31 10.85 24.37
C ALA A 518 2.24 9.83 23.97
N ARG A 519 1.22 10.30 23.25
CA ARG A 519 0.16 9.48 22.67
C ARG A 519 0.47 9.22 21.20
N PHE A 520 0.44 7.95 20.83
CA PHE A 520 0.58 7.46 19.47
C PHE A 520 -0.73 6.82 19.02
N VAL A 521 -1.15 7.14 17.79
CA VAL A 521 -2.37 6.62 17.15
C VAL A 521 -2.00 5.99 15.80
N PRO A 522 -2.87 5.16 15.18
CA PRO A 522 -2.61 4.63 13.85
C PRO A 522 -2.26 5.75 12.87
N PHE A 523 -1.17 5.59 12.11
CA PHE A 523 -0.54 6.59 11.25
C PHE A 523 -1.54 7.31 10.35
N ALA A 524 -2.42 6.54 9.69
CA ALA A 524 -3.40 7.08 8.77
C ALA A 524 -4.54 7.89 9.46
N SER A 525 -4.64 7.83 10.80
CA SER A 525 -5.55 8.65 11.59
C SER A 525 -4.89 9.88 12.23
N ALA A 526 -3.59 10.09 11.97
CA ALA A 526 -2.84 11.25 12.41
C ALA A 526 -2.49 12.12 11.18
N PRO A 527 -3.35 13.09 10.78
CA PRO A 527 -3.06 13.96 9.64
C PRO A 527 -1.72 14.69 9.75
N LEU A 528 -1.37 15.11 10.97
CA LEU A 528 -0.03 15.54 11.33
C LEU A 528 0.60 14.43 12.17
N HIS A 529 1.79 13.98 11.80
CA HIS A 529 2.38 12.77 12.37
C HIS A 529 3.90 12.78 12.38
N MET A 530 4.47 12.06 13.34
CA MET A 530 5.88 11.67 13.37
C MET A 530 5.95 10.15 13.57
N ALA A 531 6.38 9.42 12.54
CA ALA A 531 6.40 7.95 12.54
C ALA A 531 7.82 7.35 12.63
N GLU A 532 8.84 8.17 12.40
CA GLU A 532 10.25 7.81 12.56
C GLU A 532 10.87 8.72 13.62
N VAL A 533 10.89 8.25 14.87
CA VAL A 533 11.24 9.06 16.05
C VAL A 533 12.54 8.55 16.71
N PRO A 534 13.48 9.42 17.11
CA PRO A 534 14.68 9.02 17.85
C PRO A 534 14.35 8.35 19.18
N THR A 535 15.32 7.61 19.70
CA THR A 535 15.21 6.93 21.00
C THR A 535 16.10 7.56 22.06
N VAL A 536 15.65 7.50 23.31
CA VAL A 536 16.36 7.96 24.53
C VAL A 536 16.04 7.02 25.70
N SER A 537 16.82 7.08 26.78
CA SER A 537 16.47 6.43 28.05
C SER A 537 15.95 7.49 29.02
N LEU A 538 14.79 7.24 29.63
CA LEU A 538 14.12 8.20 30.50
C LEU A 538 13.86 7.61 31.89
N PRO A 539 13.73 8.45 32.94
CA PRO A 539 13.16 8.01 34.21
C PRO A 539 11.81 7.32 34.02
N LYS A 540 11.45 6.41 34.93
CA LYS A 540 10.20 5.67 34.85
C LYS A 540 9.00 6.62 34.97
N LEU A 541 8.12 6.60 33.98
CA LEU A 541 6.86 7.36 33.97
C LEU A 541 5.66 6.45 34.25
N ASN A 542 4.60 7.03 34.82
CA ASN A 542 3.32 6.34 34.99
C ASN A 542 2.53 6.42 33.69
N LEU A 543 2.46 5.30 32.96
CA LEU A 543 1.74 5.22 31.68
C LEU A 543 0.27 4.85 31.88
N PRO A 544 -0.66 5.46 31.13
CA PRO A 544 -2.06 5.04 31.11
C PRO A 544 -2.19 3.57 30.74
N GLY A 545 -3.01 2.82 31.49
CA GLY A 545 -3.27 1.41 31.20
C GLY A 545 -2.30 0.41 31.84
N GLN A 546 -1.27 0.87 32.58
CA GLN A 546 -0.57 -0.02 33.51
C GLN A 546 -1.53 -0.37 34.66
N SER A 547 -2.06 -1.59 34.68
CA SER A 547 -2.61 -2.16 35.90
C SER A 547 -1.45 -2.35 36.89
N HIS A 548 -1.60 -1.82 38.12
CA HIS A 548 -0.67 -2.07 39.22
C HIS A 548 -0.57 -3.56 39.57
#